data_AF-A0A8T6NMH9-F1
#
_entry.id   AF-A0A8T6NMH9-F1
#
_cell.length_a   1.000
_cell.length_b   1.000
_cell.length_c   1.000
_cell.angle_alpha   90.00
_cell.angle_beta   90.00
_cell.angle_gamma   90.00
#
_symmetry.space_group_name_H-M   'P 1'
#
loop_
_entity.id
_entity.type
_entity.pdbx_description
1 polymer ?
#
loop_
_entity_poly.entity_id
_entity_poly.type
_entity_poly.pdbx_seq_one_letter_code
_entity_poly.pdbx_strand_id
1 'polypeptide(L)'
;MFVDTSDEARELAQKKPFPDITLYATKPFPNVTGDVDKLLSGPTALTPLMAFAQSSWTGSVNSPPSEVDGMRRKIPLITEVQGKIYPSFVLQILMQIEDVPVEEVTIEIGNIITIPKQDGDEWKIPIDDSGFLYLNYRDTNRFQVSEYEAVYKLIESAEKGDIDWPSELPPFTDQVVIIGQSATGLSDFGPTPYRGQEALMKVQATALDSILRNDFIRQIPKGQVLLIWLAIAWLTLLLLRQARITLAILIPSVIILTVIFLAFFLFDQYSFLIPLVLPVV
;
A
#
# COMPACT_ATOMS: atom_id res chain seq x y z
N MET A 1 -10.13 -3.96 11.32
CA MET A 1 -9.72 -5.26 11.90
C MET A 1 -8.21 -5.40 11.78
N PHE A 2 -7.58 -6.22 12.61
CA PHE A 2 -6.15 -6.57 12.50
C PHE A 2 -6.00 -8.09 12.55
N VAL A 3 -5.53 -8.69 11.46
CA VAL A 3 -5.30 -10.14 11.36
C VAL A 3 -4.13 -10.53 12.25
N ASP A 4 -4.36 -11.51 13.13
CA ASP A 4 -3.33 -12.01 14.03
C ASP A 4 -2.52 -13.10 13.32
N THR A 5 -1.28 -12.76 12.97
CA THR A 5 -0.36 -13.64 12.25
C THR A 5 0.64 -14.32 13.19
N SER A 6 0.47 -14.21 14.51
CA SER A 6 1.44 -14.74 15.48
C SER A 6 1.46 -16.27 15.53
N ASP A 7 2.64 -16.84 15.79
CA ASP A 7 2.79 -18.28 16.01
C ASP A 7 1.98 -18.74 17.22
N GLU A 8 1.88 -17.90 18.26
CA GLU A 8 1.06 -18.16 19.45
C GLU A 8 -0.42 -18.34 19.07
N ALA A 9 -0.99 -17.45 18.24
CA ALA A 9 -2.35 -17.59 17.77
C ALA A 9 -2.55 -18.87 16.95
N ARG A 10 -1.57 -19.26 16.12
CA ARG A 10 -1.61 -20.50 15.33
C ARG A 10 -1.57 -21.74 16.22
N GLU A 11 -0.71 -21.77 17.23
CA GLU A 11 -0.66 -22.86 18.21
C GLU A 11 -1.96 -22.96 19.02
N LEU A 12 -2.53 -21.83 19.44
CA LEU A 12 -3.80 -21.78 20.16
C LEU A 12 -4.94 -22.32 19.29
N ALA A 13 -4.98 -21.95 18.01
CA ALA A 13 -6.00 -22.42 17.07
C ALA A 13 -5.96 -23.95 16.89
N GLN A 14 -4.78 -24.57 16.92
CA GLN A 14 -4.63 -26.03 16.88
C GLN A 14 -5.19 -26.72 18.13
N LYS A 15 -5.09 -26.07 19.31
CA LYS A 15 -5.61 -26.61 20.58
C LYS A 15 -7.10 -26.38 20.73
N LYS A 16 -7.59 -25.21 20.32
CA LYS A 16 -8.99 -24.80 20.41
C LYS A 16 -9.30 -23.82 19.28
N PRO A 17 -10.19 -24.17 18.34
CA PRO A 17 -10.59 -23.26 17.27
C PRO A 17 -11.16 -21.95 17.82
N PHE A 18 -10.79 -20.83 17.20
CA PHE A 18 -11.40 -19.53 17.50
C PHE A 18 -12.85 -19.50 17.00
N PRO A 19 -13.72 -18.71 17.65
CA PRO A 19 -15.06 -18.46 17.11
C PRO A 19 -14.97 -17.74 15.76
N ASP A 20 -16.02 -17.90 14.94
CA ASP A 20 -16.10 -17.22 13.66
C ASP A 20 -16.08 -15.70 13.83
N ILE A 21 -15.25 -15.02 13.03
CA ILE A 21 -15.25 -13.57 13.00
C ILE A 21 -16.54 -13.05 12.38
N THR A 22 -17.15 -12.06 13.03
CA THR A 22 -18.38 -11.40 12.56
C THR A 22 -18.08 -9.95 12.24
N LEU A 23 -18.15 -9.59 10.95
CA LEU A 23 -17.89 -8.23 10.44
C LEU A 23 -19.13 -7.54 9.86
N TYR A 24 -20.32 -8.10 10.14
CA TYR A 24 -21.64 -7.59 9.76
C TYR A 24 -21.75 -7.13 8.30
N ALA A 25 -21.59 -5.83 8.05
CA ALA A 25 -21.67 -5.20 6.73
C ALA A 25 -20.53 -5.66 5.80
N THR A 26 -19.33 -5.86 6.32
CA THR A 26 -18.20 -6.33 5.51
C THR A 26 -18.31 -7.83 5.27
N LYS A 27 -18.32 -8.20 4.00
CA LYS A 27 -18.37 -9.58 3.51
C LYS A 27 -17.01 -10.00 2.95
N PRO A 28 -16.72 -11.31 2.92
CA PRO A 28 -15.55 -11.81 2.21
C PRO A 28 -15.77 -11.79 0.70
N PHE A 29 -14.69 -11.70 -0.07
CA PHE A 29 -14.73 -11.74 -1.53
C PHE A 29 -15.06 -13.16 -2.03
N PRO A 30 -16.06 -13.32 -2.91
CA PRO A 30 -16.39 -14.61 -3.51
C PRO A 30 -15.52 -14.93 -4.74
N ASN A 31 -15.07 -13.91 -5.48
CA ASN A 31 -14.40 -14.06 -6.77
C ASN A 31 -12.88 -13.87 -6.66
N VAL A 32 -12.22 -14.86 -6.09
CA VAL A 32 -10.76 -14.86 -5.92
C VAL A 32 -10.12 -16.02 -6.66
N THR A 33 -9.09 -15.72 -7.43
CA THR A 33 -8.26 -16.71 -8.15
C THR A 33 -6.79 -16.53 -7.81
N GLY A 34 -6.01 -17.61 -7.94
CA GLY A 34 -4.59 -17.63 -7.62
C GLY A 34 -4.28 -18.35 -6.30
N ASP A 35 -3.07 -18.13 -5.78
CA ASP A 35 -2.53 -18.85 -4.63
C ASP A 35 -2.87 -18.15 -3.32
N VAL A 36 -3.90 -18.65 -2.61
CA VAL A 36 -4.39 -18.08 -1.35
C VAL A 36 -3.39 -18.27 -0.20
N ASP A 37 -2.54 -19.31 -0.27
CA ASP A 37 -1.60 -19.63 0.81
C ASP A 37 -0.50 -18.57 0.98
N LYS A 38 -0.30 -17.74 -0.05
CA LYS A 38 0.66 -16.62 -0.03
C LYS A 38 0.11 -15.35 0.61
N LEU A 39 -1.20 -15.26 0.85
CA LEU A 39 -1.81 -14.08 1.45
C LEU A 39 -1.40 -13.92 2.91
N LEU A 40 -1.46 -12.68 3.39
CA LEU A 40 -1.39 -12.42 4.82
C LEU A 40 -2.58 -13.08 5.51
N SER A 41 -2.30 -14.15 6.25
CA SER A 41 -3.27 -15.10 6.81
C SER A 41 -3.10 -15.29 8.32
N GLY A 42 -4.22 -15.45 9.00
CA GLY A 42 -4.27 -15.66 10.44
C GLY A 42 -5.48 -16.48 10.89
N PRO A 43 -5.36 -17.28 11.97
CA PRO A 43 -6.48 -18.07 12.49
C PRO A 43 -7.57 -17.21 13.14
N THR A 44 -7.28 -15.94 13.44
CA THR A 44 -8.20 -14.98 14.06
C THR A 44 -7.80 -13.55 13.68
N ALA A 45 -8.65 -12.59 14.06
CA ALA A 45 -8.37 -11.17 13.90
C ALA A 45 -8.96 -10.38 15.07
N LEU A 46 -8.29 -9.29 15.44
CA LEU A 46 -8.84 -8.26 16.30
C LEU A 46 -9.93 -7.51 15.51
N THR A 47 -11.17 -7.69 15.94
CA THR A 47 -12.34 -7.06 15.32
C THR A 47 -12.71 -5.77 16.05
N PRO A 48 -13.38 -4.82 15.39
CA PRO A 48 -13.90 -3.62 16.06
C PRO A 48 -14.88 -3.98 17.18
N LEU A 49 -15.11 -3.05 18.11
CA LEU A 49 -16.19 -3.20 19.09
C LEU A 49 -17.51 -3.42 18.36
N MET A 50 -18.36 -4.28 18.93
CA MET A 50 -19.61 -4.73 18.31
C MET A 50 -20.50 -3.59 17.80
N ALA A 51 -20.61 -2.49 18.57
CA ALA A 51 -21.40 -1.31 18.16
C ALA A 51 -20.88 -0.66 16.87
N PHE A 52 -19.56 -0.59 16.68
CA PHE A 52 -18.97 -0.10 15.42
C PHE A 52 -19.13 -1.13 14.31
N ALA A 53 -18.80 -2.40 14.59
CA ALA A 53 -18.89 -3.46 13.60
C ALA A 53 -20.31 -3.59 13.01
N GLN A 54 -21.37 -3.34 13.79
CA GLN A 54 -22.76 -3.38 13.34
C GLN A 54 -23.20 -2.17 12.51
N SER A 55 -22.55 -1.02 12.69
CA SER A 55 -22.95 0.27 12.10
C SER A 55 -22.00 0.76 11.00
N SER A 56 -20.87 0.08 10.79
CA SER A 56 -19.87 0.48 9.80
C SER A 56 -19.34 -0.71 9.00
N TRP A 57 -18.79 -0.40 7.83
CA TRP A 57 -17.88 -1.31 7.15
C TRP A 57 -16.55 -1.41 7.91
N THR A 58 -15.89 -2.54 7.77
CA THR A 58 -14.60 -2.88 8.38
C THR A 58 -13.61 -3.32 7.31
N GLY A 59 -12.36 -2.90 7.43
CA GLY A 59 -11.27 -3.46 6.63
C GLY A 59 -10.03 -3.73 7.47
N SER A 60 -9.14 -4.58 6.95
CA SER A 60 -7.86 -4.90 7.58
C SER A 60 -6.88 -3.73 7.53
N VAL A 61 -6.25 -3.40 8.66
CA VAL A 61 -5.23 -2.32 8.75
C VAL A 61 -3.81 -2.86 8.87
N ASN A 62 -3.61 -4.16 8.64
CA ASN A 62 -2.29 -4.78 8.72
C ASN A 62 -1.29 -4.05 7.82
N SER A 63 -0.10 -3.78 8.36
CA SER A 63 1.03 -3.19 7.63
C SER A 63 2.33 -3.81 8.15
N PRO A 64 2.58 -5.10 7.82
CA PRO A 64 3.77 -5.77 8.31
C PRO A 64 5.04 -5.08 7.78
N PRO A 65 6.08 -4.96 8.61
CA PRO A 65 7.37 -4.43 8.17
C PRO A 65 8.03 -5.39 7.15
N SER A 66 8.87 -4.84 6.27
CA SER A 66 9.75 -5.63 5.39
C SER A 66 10.66 -6.56 6.21
N GLU A 67 10.75 -7.83 5.82
CA GLU A 67 11.66 -8.79 6.47
C GLU A 67 13.14 -8.44 6.28
N VAL A 68 13.47 -7.68 5.23
CA VAL A 68 14.86 -7.33 4.87
C VAL A 68 15.41 -6.21 5.75
N ASP A 69 14.61 -5.17 5.99
CA ASP A 69 15.08 -3.91 6.58
C ASP A 69 14.04 -3.19 7.45
N GLY A 70 12.91 -3.84 7.73
CA GLY A 70 11.85 -3.31 8.58
C GLY A 70 10.97 -2.23 7.95
N MET A 71 11.33 -1.69 6.78
CA MET A 71 10.65 -0.55 6.17
C MET A 71 9.31 -0.96 5.53
N ARG A 72 8.26 -0.16 5.76
CA ARG A 72 6.94 -0.37 5.14
C ARG A 72 6.88 0.22 3.73
N ARG A 73 7.17 -0.61 2.73
CA ARG A 73 7.09 -0.25 1.30
C ARG A 73 5.83 -0.76 0.60
N LYS A 74 5.12 -1.68 1.24
CA LYS A 74 3.93 -2.32 0.70
C LYS A 74 2.91 -2.58 1.80
N ILE A 75 1.63 -2.63 1.45
CA ILE A 75 0.54 -3.07 2.36
C ILE A 75 -0.32 -4.14 1.71
N PRO A 76 -0.88 -5.08 2.47
CA PRO A 76 -1.85 -6.03 1.94
C PRO A 76 -3.15 -5.29 1.58
N LEU A 77 -3.67 -5.50 0.37
CA LEU A 77 -5.01 -5.01 0.00
C LEU A 77 -6.11 -6.01 0.33
N ILE A 78 -5.73 -7.27 0.50
CA ILE A 78 -6.58 -8.39 0.86
C ILE A 78 -5.89 -9.22 1.94
N THR A 79 -6.67 -9.78 2.85
CA THR A 79 -6.15 -10.63 3.93
C THR A 79 -7.06 -11.84 4.13
N GLU A 80 -6.46 -12.98 4.45
CA GLU A 80 -7.19 -14.22 4.72
C GLU A 80 -7.38 -14.39 6.24
N VAL A 81 -8.61 -14.71 6.64
CA VAL A 81 -8.96 -15.09 8.00
C VAL A 81 -10.00 -16.19 7.96
N GLN A 82 -9.72 -17.32 8.59
CA GLN A 82 -10.66 -18.46 8.70
C GLN A 82 -11.20 -18.99 7.35
N GLY A 83 -10.32 -19.15 6.38
CA GLY A 83 -10.60 -19.58 5.01
C GLY A 83 -11.31 -18.54 4.14
N LYS A 84 -11.44 -17.29 4.62
CA LYS A 84 -12.21 -16.23 3.95
C LYS A 84 -11.33 -15.01 3.70
N ILE A 85 -11.45 -14.44 2.51
CA ILE A 85 -10.63 -13.32 2.06
C ILE A 85 -11.40 -12.02 2.25
N TYR A 86 -10.87 -11.12 3.05
CA TYR A 86 -11.50 -9.85 3.41
C TYR A 86 -10.74 -8.64 2.86
N PRO A 87 -11.42 -7.51 2.60
CA PRO A 87 -10.78 -6.28 2.16
C PRO A 87 -9.89 -5.67 3.24
N SER A 88 -8.80 -5.05 2.80
CA SER A 88 -8.10 -4.04 3.59
C SER A 88 -8.98 -2.82 3.83
N PHE A 89 -8.60 -1.99 4.81
CA PHE A 89 -9.24 -0.72 5.09
C PHE A 89 -9.29 0.18 3.85
N VAL A 90 -8.20 0.22 3.09
CA VAL A 90 -8.08 0.99 1.85
C VAL A 90 -9.04 0.49 0.77
N LEU A 91 -9.09 -0.82 0.56
CA LEU A 91 -9.98 -1.42 -0.45
C LEU A 91 -11.45 -1.24 -0.07
N GLN A 92 -11.77 -1.39 1.23
CA GLN A 92 -13.11 -1.18 1.74
C GLN A 92 -13.57 0.27 1.55
N ILE A 93 -12.70 1.27 1.76
CA ILE A 93 -13.00 2.68 1.46
C ILE A 93 -13.33 2.85 -0.02
N LEU A 94 -12.47 2.34 -0.90
CA LEU A 94 -12.68 2.49 -2.34
C LEU A 94 -14.01 1.89 -2.81
N MET A 95 -14.35 0.69 -2.31
CA MET A 95 -15.64 0.06 -2.59
C MET A 95 -16.82 0.91 -2.11
N GLN A 96 -16.68 1.65 -1.01
CA GLN A 96 -17.74 2.56 -0.54
C GLN A 96 -17.84 3.84 -1.35
N ILE A 97 -16.71 4.36 -1.84
CA ILE A 97 -16.69 5.52 -2.75
C ILE A 97 -17.43 5.15 -4.05
N GLU A 98 -17.17 3.96 -4.58
CA GLU A 98 -17.75 3.50 -5.84
C GLU A 98 -19.13 2.82 -5.68
N ASP A 99 -19.61 2.61 -4.46
CA ASP A 99 -20.84 1.86 -4.14
C ASP A 99 -20.88 0.44 -4.74
N VAL A 100 -19.75 -0.28 -4.62
CA VAL A 100 -19.55 -1.60 -5.22
C VAL A 100 -19.63 -2.72 -4.17
N PRO A 101 -20.47 -3.76 -4.40
CA PRO A 101 -20.54 -4.92 -3.53
C PRO A 101 -19.38 -5.91 -3.80
N VAL A 102 -19.08 -6.80 -2.85
CA VAL A 102 -17.94 -7.74 -2.96
C VAL A 102 -18.05 -8.70 -4.15
N GLU A 103 -19.27 -8.98 -4.60
CA GLU A 103 -19.58 -9.86 -5.73
C GLU A 103 -19.12 -9.31 -7.07
N GLU A 104 -18.94 -7.99 -7.19
CA GLU A 104 -18.49 -7.33 -8.43
C GLU A 104 -16.98 -7.13 -8.46
N VAL A 105 -16.30 -7.34 -7.34
CA VAL A 105 -14.84 -7.24 -7.24
C VAL A 105 -14.20 -8.55 -7.70
N THR A 106 -13.29 -8.47 -8.66
CA THR A 106 -12.53 -9.64 -9.14
C THR A 106 -11.08 -9.54 -8.69
N ILE A 107 -10.55 -10.62 -8.12
CA ILE A 107 -9.19 -10.68 -7.59
C ILE A 107 -8.40 -11.80 -8.27
N GLU A 108 -7.28 -11.42 -8.89
CA GLU A 108 -6.26 -12.32 -9.38
C GLU A 108 -4.98 -12.14 -8.54
N ILE A 109 -4.76 -13.03 -7.56
CA ILE A 109 -3.62 -12.96 -6.64
C ILE A 109 -2.32 -13.02 -7.45
N GLY A 110 -1.40 -12.08 -7.20
CA GLY A 110 -0.16 -11.95 -7.96
C GLY A 110 -0.24 -11.12 -9.23
N ASN A 111 -1.41 -10.57 -9.54
CA ASN A 111 -1.62 -9.76 -10.73
C ASN A 111 -2.38 -8.47 -10.42
N ILE A 112 -3.70 -8.56 -10.22
CA ILE A 112 -4.57 -7.39 -10.24
C ILE A 112 -5.84 -7.59 -9.42
N ILE A 113 -6.34 -6.49 -8.84
CA ILE A 113 -7.69 -6.37 -8.30
C ILE A 113 -8.46 -5.42 -9.23
N THR A 114 -9.62 -5.87 -9.70
CA THR A 114 -10.51 -5.10 -10.57
C THR A 114 -11.77 -4.71 -9.81
N ILE A 115 -12.07 -3.42 -9.76
CA ILE A 115 -13.28 -2.86 -9.12
C ILE A 115 -13.97 -1.94 -10.13
N PRO A 116 -15.26 -2.17 -10.46
CA PRO A 116 -16.03 -1.25 -11.30
C PRO A 116 -16.09 0.16 -10.71
N LYS A 117 -16.13 1.17 -11.56
CA LYS A 117 -16.37 2.56 -11.17
C LYS A 117 -17.80 2.97 -11.48
N GLN A 118 -18.29 3.99 -10.78
CA GLN A 118 -19.61 4.57 -11.07
C GLN A 118 -19.71 5.19 -12.47
N ASP A 119 -18.58 5.62 -13.06
CA ASP A 119 -18.51 6.19 -14.41
C ASP A 119 -18.44 5.14 -15.54
N GLY A 120 -18.43 3.85 -15.19
CA GLY A 120 -18.38 2.71 -16.12
C GLY A 120 -16.96 2.27 -16.53
N ASP A 121 -15.91 2.94 -16.05
CA ASP A 121 -14.53 2.42 -16.13
C ASP A 121 -14.24 1.45 -14.97
N GLU A 122 -13.01 0.96 -14.87
CA GLU A 122 -12.59 0.03 -13.81
C GLU A 122 -11.31 0.52 -13.12
N TRP A 123 -11.28 0.43 -11.79
CA TRP A 123 -10.03 0.46 -11.05
C TRP A 123 -9.26 -0.83 -11.29
N LYS A 124 -8.00 -0.70 -11.72
CA LYS A 124 -7.09 -1.81 -12.00
C LYS A 124 -5.87 -1.70 -11.09
N ILE A 125 -5.95 -2.34 -9.92
CA ILE A 125 -4.99 -2.15 -8.84
C ILE A 125 -3.99 -3.30 -8.85
N PRO A 126 -2.71 -3.05 -9.18
CA PRO A 126 -1.71 -4.10 -9.23
C PRO A 126 -1.37 -4.61 -7.82
N ILE A 127 -1.27 -5.93 -7.67
CA ILE A 127 -0.87 -6.59 -6.42
C ILE A 127 0.25 -7.60 -6.67
N ASP A 128 1.12 -7.78 -5.68
CA ASP A 128 2.11 -8.85 -5.70
C ASP A 128 1.49 -10.22 -5.37
N ASP A 129 2.32 -11.26 -5.40
CA ASP A 129 1.89 -12.65 -5.19
C ASP A 129 1.41 -12.95 -3.77
N SER A 130 1.59 -12.02 -2.85
CA SER A 130 1.03 -12.06 -1.49
C SER A 130 -0.17 -11.13 -1.31
N GLY A 131 -0.67 -10.50 -2.39
CA GLY A 131 -1.80 -9.57 -2.33
C GLY A 131 -1.44 -8.16 -1.85
N PHE A 132 -0.16 -7.77 -1.92
CA PHE A 132 0.30 -6.46 -1.47
C PHE A 132 0.40 -5.44 -2.60
N LEU A 133 0.05 -4.20 -2.29
CA LEU A 133 0.28 -3.02 -3.13
C LEU A 133 1.59 -2.33 -2.72
N TYR A 134 2.42 -1.96 -3.69
CA TYR A 134 3.59 -1.11 -3.47
C TYR A 134 3.19 0.35 -3.31
N LEU A 135 3.72 1.00 -2.28
CA LEU A 135 3.39 2.36 -1.91
C LEU A 135 4.31 3.37 -2.61
N ASN A 136 3.71 4.35 -3.28
CA ASN A 136 4.46 5.48 -3.81
C ASN A 136 4.60 6.59 -2.77
N TYR A 137 5.80 6.76 -2.21
CA TYR A 137 6.12 7.82 -1.23
C TYR A 137 6.72 9.10 -1.83
N ARG A 138 6.70 9.28 -3.17
CA ARG A 138 7.36 10.41 -3.85
C ARG A 138 6.95 11.78 -3.32
N ASP A 139 5.65 12.01 -3.13
CA ASP A 139 5.14 13.27 -2.57
C ASP A 139 4.98 13.16 -1.05
N THR A 140 5.70 13.97 -0.29
CA THR A 140 5.67 13.93 1.19
C THR A 140 4.77 15.00 1.80
N ASN A 141 4.27 15.94 0.98
CA ASN A 141 3.39 17.03 1.39
C ASN A 141 1.95 16.83 0.92
N ARG A 142 1.61 15.63 0.43
CA ARG A 142 0.30 15.30 -0.14
C ARG A 142 -0.89 15.38 0.82
N PHE A 143 -0.64 15.35 2.14
CA PHE A 143 -1.68 15.33 3.15
C PHE A 143 -1.55 16.52 4.10
N GLN A 144 -2.66 17.23 4.29
CA GLN A 144 -2.81 18.16 5.40
C GLN A 144 -3.20 17.37 6.65
N VAL A 145 -2.34 17.39 7.66
CA VAL A 145 -2.61 16.72 8.94
C VAL A 145 -3.04 17.78 9.95
N SER A 146 -4.23 17.60 10.51
CA SER A 146 -4.83 18.49 11.49
C SER A 146 -5.15 17.73 12.77
N GLU A 147 -5.04 18.39 13.93
CA GLU A 147 -5.44 17.79 15.19
C GLU A 147 -6.95 17.56 15.25
N TYR A 148 -7.35 16.36 15.65
CA TYR A 148 -8.77 15.98 15.70
C TYR A 148 -9.62 16.96 16.50
N GLU A 149 -9.14 17.38 17.69
CA GLU A 149 -9.88 18.31 18.55
C GLU A 149 -10.09 19.67 17.89
N ALA A 150 -9.08 20.18 17.18
CA ALA A 150 -9.16 21.45 16.48
C ALA A 150 -10.20 21.38 15.34
N VAL A 151 -10.17 20.31 14.53
CA VAL A 151 -11.15 20.09 13.46
C VAL A 151 -12.55 19.93 14.02
N TYR A 152 -12.72 19.15 15.09
CA TYR A 152 -14.02 18.94 15.73
C TYR A 152 -14.64 20.26 16.23
N LYS A 153 -13.85 21.11 16.89
CA LYS A 153 -14.31 22.43 17.34
C LYS A 153 -14.73 23.33 16.18
N LEU A 154 -14.00 23.29 15.07
CA LEU A 154 -14.35 24.03 13.85
C LEU A 154 -15.68 23.56 13.26
N ILE A 155 -15.89 22.24 13.16
CA ILE A 155 -17.16 21.65 12.70
C ILE A 155 -18.31 22.10 13.61
N GLU A 156 -18.16 21.95 14.93
CA GLU A 156 -19.20 22.33 15.91
C GLU A 156 -19.56 23.82 15.81
N SER A 157 -18.56 24.68 15.62
CA SER A 157 -18.76 26.14 15.55
C SER A 157 -19.38 26.56 14.21
N ALA A 158 -19.01 25.90 13.12
CA ALA A 158 -19.59 26.11 11.79
C ALA A 158 -21.05 25.64 11.73
N GLU A 159 -21.37 24.49 12.34
CA GLU A 159 -22.76 23.98 12.41
C GLU A 159 -23.68 24.90 13.22
N LYS A 160 -23.15 25.57 14.26
CA LYS A 160 -23.90 26.57 15.04
C LYS A 160 -24.05 27.91 14.32
N GLY A 161 -23.30 28.13 13.25
CA GLY A 161 -23.25 29.41 12.53
C GLY A 161 -22.43 30.49 13.22
N ASP A 162 -21.58 30.12 14.18
CA ASP A 162 -20.71 31.06 14.90
C ASP A 162 -19.53 31.52 14.04
N ILE A 163 -19.07 30.67 13.12
CA ILE A 163 -17.98 30.93 12.18
C ILE A 163 -18.31 30.36 10.79
N ASP A 164 -17.78 30.99 9.75
CA ASP A 164 -17.71 30.37 8.43
C ASP A 164 -16.58 29.32 8.39
N TRP A 165 -16.75 28.27 7.58
CA TRP A 165 -15.71 27.26 7.41
C TRP A 165 -14.42 27.89 6.87
N PRO A 166 -13.24 27.63 7.46
CA PRO A 166 -11.99 28.24 7.03
C PRO A 166 -11.68 27.93 5.56
N SER A 167 -11.44 28.95 4.75
CA SER A 167 -11.13 28.80 3.32
C SER A 167 -9.80 28.08 3.03
N GLU A 168 -8.93 27.98 4.03
CA GLU A 168 -7.66 27.25 3.95
C GLU A 168 -7.82 25.73 4.09
N LEU A 169 -8.97 25.27 4.62
CA LEU A 169 -9.28 23.85 4.75
C LEU A 169 -10.16 23.40 3.58
N PRO A 170 -9.96 22.18 3.07
CA PRO A 170 -10.87 21.62 2.10
C PRO A 170 -12.31 21.58 2.68
N PRO A 171 -13.34 21.67 1.83
CA PRO A 171 -14.72 21.47 2.26
C PRO A 171 -14.84 20.14 2.99
N PHE A 172 -15.65 20.05 4.03
CA PHE A 172 -15.82 18.78 4.75
C PHE A 172 -16.76 17.80 4.01
N THR A 173 -17.57 18.30 3.09
CA THR A 173 -18.49 17.52 2.26
C THR A 173 -17.77 16.85 1.10
N ASP A 174 -18.16 15.62 0.76
CA ASP A 174 -17.60 14.81 -0.34
C ASP A 174 -16.08 14.56 -0.22
N GLN A 175 -15.55 14.54 1.00
CA GLN A 175 -14.14 14.22 1.27
C GLN A 175 -14.00 12.90 2.02
N VAL A 176 -12.90 12.20 1.76
CA VAL A 176 -12.47 11.04 2.55
C VAL A 176 -11.55 11.53 3.67
N VAL A 177 -12.05 11.48 4.91
CA VAL A 177 -11.28 11.87 6.10
C VAL A 177 -10.78 10.61 6.82
N ILE A 178 -9.46 10.46 6.92
CA ILE A 178 -8.83 9.36 7.66
C ILE A 178 -8.43 9.86 9.04
N ILE A 179 -9.04 9.28 10.07
CA ILE A 179 -8.74 9.59 11.47
C ILE A 179 -7.93 8.43 12.04
N GLY A 180 -6.79 8.74 12.66
CA GLY A 180 -5.95 7.77 13.32
C GLY A 180 -5.12 8.39 14.43
N GLN A 181 -4.42 7.55 15.18
CA GLN A 181 -3.64 7.98 16.32
C GLN A 181 -2.27 8.49 15.85
N SER A 182 -1.88 9.67 16.33
CA SER A 182 -0.59 10.30 16.02
C SER A 182 0.18 10.77 17.25
N ALA A 183 -0.18 10.32 18.45
CA ALA A 183 0.52 10.71 19.67
C ALA A 183 1.83 9.93 19.84
N THR A 184 2.91 10.66 20.14
CA THR A 184 4.24 10.09 20.36
C THR A 184 4.23 9.05 21.49
N GLY A 185 4.83 7.88 21.25
CA GLY A 185 4.91 6.79 22.25
C GLY A 185 3.79 5.76 22.19
N LEU A 186 2.81 5.92 21.28
CA LEU A 186 1.81 4.90 20.97
C LEU A 186 2.36 3.86 20.00
N SER A 187 1.77 2.66 20.01
CA SER A 187 2.22 1.50 19.23
C SER A 187 1.97 1.59 17.72
N ASP A 188 1.21 2.59 17.24
CA ASP A 188 0.80 2.71 15.83
C ASP A 188 1.74 3.59 14.98
N PHE A 189 3.04 3.52 15.29
CA PHE A 189 4.11 4.14 14.51
C PHE A 189 5.00 3.07 13.89
N GLY A 190 5.52 3.35 12.70
CA GLY A 190 6.48 2.45 12.08
C GLY A 190 7.39 3.13 11.06
N PRO A 191 8.53 2.48 10.75
CA PRO A 191 9.47 2.99 9.77
C PRO A 191 8.92 2.91 8.35
N THR A 192 9.12 4.00 7.61
CA THR A 192 8.91 4.15 6.17
C THR A 192 10.23 4.55 5.52
N PRO A 193 10.39 4.41 4.19
CA PRO A 193 11.59 4.87 3.49
C PRO A 193 11.92 6.36 3.70
N TYR A 194 10.94 7.19 4.13
CA TYR A 194 11.13 8.62 4.33
C TYR A 194 11.36 9.01 5.80
N ARG A 195 10.69 8.34 6.74
CA ARG A 195 10.82 8.61 8.19
C ARG A 195 10.86 7.31 8.99
N GLY A 196 11.77 7.25 9.97
CA GLY A 196 11.90 6.10 10.87
C GLY A 196 10.73 5.92 11.85
N GLN A 197 9.95 6.98 12.09
CA GLN A 197 8.69 6.93 12.82
C GLN A 197 7.64 7.73 12.04
N GLU A 198 6.75 7.03 11.35
CA GLU A 198 5.58 7.61 10.69
C GLU A 198 4.31 6.96 11.26
N ALA A 199 3.26 7.76 11.45
CA ALA A 199 1.97 7.26 11.88
C ALA A 199 1.39 6.32 10.81
N LEU A 200 1.01 5.10 11.18
CA LEU A 200 0.62 4.07 10.20
C LEU A 200 -0.68 4.38 9.47
N MET A 201 -1.54 5.24 10.02
CA MET A 201 -2.68 5.81 9.29
C MET A 201 -2.26 6.48 7.97
N LYS A 202 -1.08 7.11 7.92
CA LYS A 202 -0.57 7.75 6.70
C LYS A 202 -0.11 6.74 5.66
N VAL A 203 0.31 5.55 6.09
CA VAL A 203 0.63 4.45 5.17
C VAL A 203 -0.65 4.01 4.45
N GLN A 204 -1.77 3.89 5.18
CA GLN A 204 -3.09 3.60 4.60
C GLN A 204 -3.54 4.73 3.66
N ALA A 205 -3.40 5.99 4.09
CA ALA A 205 -3.72 7.16 3.26
C ALA A 205 -2.89 7.20 1.97
N THR A 206 -1.60 6.89 2.04
CA THR A 206 -0.67 6.83 0.89
C THR A 206 -1.12 5.78 -0.12
N ALA A 207 -1.60 4.62 0.35
CA ALA A 207 -2.11 3.59 -0.53
C ALA A 207 -3.41 4.01 -1.23
N LEU A 208 -4.36 4.59 -0.49
CA LEU A 208 -5.61 5.09 -1.06
C LEU A 208 -5.34 6.18 -2.10
N ASP A 209 -4.49 7.15 -1.78
CA ASP A 209 -4.07 8.23 -2.71
C ASP A 209 -3.43 7.66 -3.98
N SER A 210 -2.56 6.65 -3.86
CA SER A 210 -1.95 5.98 -5.01
C SER A 210 -3.01 5.32 -5.91
N ILE A 211 -4.06 4.72 -5.32
CA ILE A 211 -5.16 4.13 -6.07
C ILE A 211 -5.99 5.20 -6.78
N LEU A 212 -6.45 6.22 -6.04
CA LEU A 212 -7.31 7.28 -6.58
C LEU A 212 -6.62 8.06 -7.72
N ARG A 213 -5.29 8.21 -7.67
CA ARG A 213 -4.50 8.85 -8.73
C ARG A 213 -4.05 7.89 -9.84
N ASN A 214 -4.34 6.60 -9.72
CA ASN A 214 -3.81 5.55 -10.59
C ASN A 214 -2.26 5.59 -10.70
N ASP A 215 -1.59 5.96 -9.61
CA ASP A 215 -0.14 6.16 -9.53
C ASP A 215 0.52 4.98 -8.80
N PHE A 216 0.68 3.88 -9.52
CA PHE A 216 1.25 2.64 -8.99
C PHE A 216 2.73 2.48 -9.32
N ILE A 217 3.50 2.01 -8.34
CA ILE A 217 4.89 1.59 -8.59
C ILE A 217 4.88 0.33 -9.47
N ARG A 218 5.54 0.42 -10.62
CA ARG A 218 5.72 -0.70 -11.55
C ARG A 218 7.13 -1.23 -11.42
N GLN A 219 7.24 -2.48 -11.00
CA GLN A 219 8.53 -3.17 -10.96
C GLN A 219 8.82 -3.86 -12.28
N ILE A 220 10.06 -3.72 -12.75
CA ILE A 220 10.53 -4.47 -13.91
C ILE A 220 10.91 -5.88 -13.45
N PRO A 221 10.42 -6.95 -14.12
CA PRO A 221 10.80 -8.31 -13.80
C PRO A 221 12.32 -8.50 -13.72
N LYS A 222 12.80 -9.19 -12.68
CA LYS A 222 14.25 -9.38 -12.42
C LYS A 222 15.01 -9.92 -13.63
N GLY A 223 14.38 -10.82 -14.41
CA GLY A 223 14.98 -11.37 -15.63
C GLY A 223 15.22 -10.31 -16.72
N GLN A 224 14.30 -9.37 -16.91
CA GLN A 224 14.49 -8.28 -17.88
C GLN A 224 15.60 -7.33 -17.41
N VAL A 225 15.64 -7.01 -16.11
CA VAL A 225 16.71 -6.21 -15.52
C VAL A 225 18.07 -6.87 -15.71
N LEU A 226 18.17 -8.19 -15.47
CA LEU A 226 19.40 -8.96 -15.68
C LEU A 226 19.87 -8.91 -17.13
N LEU A 227 18.96 -9.08 -18.09
CA LEU A 227 19.28 -9.00 -19.52
C LEU A 227 19.80 -7.62 -19.92
N ILE A 228 19.18 -6.55 -19.41
CA ILE A 228 19.63 -5.17 -19.65
C ILE A 228 21.03 -4.95 -19.06
N TRP A 229 21.28 -5.39 -17.82
CA TRP A 229 22.60 -5.29 -17.20
C TRP A 229 23.66 -6.10 -17.96
N LEU A 230 23.32 -7.30 -18.44
CA LEU A 230 24.21 -8.13 -19.24
C LEU A 230 24.55 -7.46 -20.57
N ALA A 231 23.56 -6.85 -21.23
CA ALA A 231 23.77 -6.09 -22.46
C ALA A 231 24.67 -4.87 -22.24
N ILE A 232 24.47 -4.12 -21.15
CA ILE A 232 25.33 -3.00 -20.77
C ILE A 232 26.76 -3.49 -20.50
N ALA A 233 26.92 -4.59 -19.76
CA ALA A 233 28.22 -5.17 -19.45
C ALA A 233 28.97 -5.68 -20.69
N TRP A 234 28.27 -6.29 -21.65
CA TRP A 234 28.85 -6.70 -22.92
C TRP A 234 29.25 -5.52 -23.79
N LEU A 235 28.38 -4.50 -23.87
CA LEU A 235 28.66 -3.28 -24.62
C LEU A 235 29.89 -2.56 -24.06
N THR A 236 29.99 -2.44 -22.73
CA THR A 236 31.16 -1.82 -22.09
C THR A 236 32.43 -2.61 -22.38
N LEU A 237 32.39 -3.95 -22.27
CA LEU A 237 33.55 -4.81 -22.56
C LEU A 237 34.01 -4.68 -24.01
N LEU A 238 33.08 -4.64 -24.97
CA LEU A 238 33.38 -4.48 -26.39
C LEU A 238 34.01 -3.11 -26.68
N LEU A 239 33.47 -2.03 -26.12
CA LEU A 239 34.01 -0.67 -26.28
C LEU A 239 35.38 -0.50 -25.64
N LEU A 240 35.64 -1.22 -24.55
CA LEU A 240 36.87 -1.10 -23.77
C LEU A 240 38.01 -2.02 -24.21
N ARG A 241 37.74 -3.02 -25.07
CA ARG A 241 38.72 -4.03 -25.50
C ARG A 241 40.03 -3.45 -26.06
N GLN A 242 39.99 -2.30 -26.71
CA GLN A 242 41.16 -1.62 -27.30
C GLN A 242 41.27 -0.16 -26.87
N ALA A 243 40.59 0.22 -25.78
CA ALA A 243 40.49 1.60 -25.35
C ALA A 243 41.74 2.07 -24.59
N ARG A 244 42.07 3.35 -24.71
CA ARG A 244 43.07 4.01 -23.87
C ARG A 244 42.59 4.03 -22.41
N ILE A 245 43.51 4.06 -21.45
CA ILE A 245 43.20 4.07 -19.99
C ILE A 245 42.20 5.19 -19.64
N THR A 246 42.31 6.36 -20.27
CA THR A 246 41.39 7.48 -20.05
C THR A 246 39.95 7.14 -20.45
N LEU A 247 39.76 6.47 -21.59
CA LEU A 247 38.45 6.00 -22.05
C LEU A 247 37.93 4.85 -21.17
N ALA A 248 38.83 4.02 -20.62
CA ALA A 248 38.49 2.94 -19.70
C ALA A 248 37.89 3.43 -18.37
N ILE A 249 38.22 4.65 -17.94
CA ILE A 249 37.61 5.28 -16.76
C ILE A 249 36.36 6.07 -17.16
N LEU A 250 36.44 6.87 -18.22
CA LEU A 250 35.37 7.78 -18.62
C LEU A 250 34.08 7.04 -19.01
N ILE A 251 34.18 5.98 -19.81
CA ILE A 251 32.99 5.28 -20.35
C ILE A 251 32.15 4.66 -19.23
N PRO A 252 32.69 3.84 -18.30
CA PRO A 252 31.91 3.30 -17.19
C PRO A 252 31.32 4.39 -16.29
N SER A 253 32.07 5.46 -15.98
CA SER A 253 31.56 6.55 -15.16
C SER A 253 30.34 7.23 -15.78
N VAL A 254 30.39 7.54 -17.08
CA VAL A 254 29.26 8.14 -17.81
C VAL A 254 28.07 7.19 -17.84
N ILE A 255 28.30 5.89 -18.05
CA ILE A 255 27.23 4.88 -18.05
C ILE A 255 26.56 4.81 -16.68
N ILE A 256 27.33 4.73 -15.59
CA ILE A 256 26.79 4.68 -14.22
C ILE A 256 25.94 5.93 -13.95
N LEU A 257 26.45 7.13 -14.25
CA LEU A 257 25.71 8.37 -14.07
C LEU A 257 24.43 8.40 -14.91
N THR A 258 24.50 7.91 -16.15
CA THR A 258 23.33 7.84 -17.05
C THR A 258 22.28 6.86 -16.52
N VAL A 259 22.69 5.69 -16.03
CA VAL A 259 21.77 4.69 -15.45
C VAL A 259 21.12 5.23 -14.18
N ILE A 260 21.89 5.87 -13.29
CA ILE A 260 21.36 6.50 -12.09
C ILE A 260 20.34 7.58 -12.47
N PHE A 261 20.72 8.51 -13.35
CA PHE A 261 19.84 9.57 -13.82
C PHE A 261 18.55 9.02 -14.44
N LEU A 262 18.66 8.03 -15.33
CA LEU A 262 17.52 7.41 -15.99
C LEU A 262 16.61 6.67 -15.01
N ALA A 263 17.18 5.97 -14.02
CA ALA A 263 16.39 5.29 -12.99
C ALA A 263 15.57 6.29 -12.16
N PHE A 264 16.18 7.40 -11.72
CA PHE A 264 15.47 8.45 -11.00
C PHE A 264 14.44 9.16 -11.88
N PHE A 265 14.77 9.46 -13.14
CA PHE A 265 13.85 10.09 -14.09
C PHE A 265 12.63 9.20 -14.37
N LEU A 266 12.84 7.90 -14.63
CA LEU A 266 11.75 6.96 -14.86
C LEU A 266 10.91 6.71 -13.60
N PHE A 267 11.53 6.68 -12.43
CA PHE A 267 10.81 6.59 -11.17
C PHE A 267 9.97 7.84 -10.93
N ASP A 268 10.50 9.04 -11.15
CA ASP A 268 9.83 10.31 -10.89
C ASP A 268 8.67 10.59 -11.85
N GLN A 269 8.85 10.29 -13.14
CA GLN A 269 7.87 10.63 -14.17
C GLN A 269 6.86 9.52 -14.47
N TYR A 270 7.26 8.25 -14.29
CA TYR A 270 6.47 7.08 -14.73
C TYR A 270 6.28 6.01 -13.65
N SER A 271 6.76 6.24 -12.42
CA SER A 271 6.64 5.29 -11.30
C SER A 271 7.29 3.93 -11.55
N PHE A 272 8.25 3.86 -12.47
CA PHE A 272 9.05 2.65 -12.71
C PHE A 272 10.16 2.51 -11.67
N LEU A 273 10.11 1.44 -10.90
CA LEU A 273 11.17 1.10 -9.95
C LEU A 273 12.20 0.20 -10.63
N ILE A 274 13.35 0.78 -10.95
CA ILE A 274 14.52 0.05 -11.46
C ILE A 274 15.46 -0.24 -10.28
N PRO A 275 15.73 -1.51 -9.96
CA PRO A 275 16.67 -1.84 -8.89
C PRO A 275 18.09 -1.48 -9.36
N LEU A 276 18.64 -0.40 -8.79
CA LEU A 276 20.02 0.04 -9.05
C LEU A 276 21.06 -0.94 -8.51
N VAL A 277 20.72 -1.61 -7.41
CA VAL A 277 21.50 -2.68 -6.82
C VAL A 277 20.59 -3.88 -6.71
N LEU A 278 20.94 -4.96 -7.41
CA LEU A 278 20.26 -6.24 -7.17
C LEU A 278 20.79 -6.78 -5.83
N PRO A 279 19.91 -7.18 -4.90
CA PRO A 279 20.36 -7.90 -3.72
C PRO A 279 21.05 -9.18 -4.21
N VAL A 280 22.34 -9.30 -3.91
CA VAL A 280 23.07 -10.57 -4.04
C VAL A 280 22.60 -11.40 -2.86
N VAL A 281 21.58 -12.24 -3.11
CA VAL A 281 21.09 -13.23 -2.15
C VAL A 281 22.00 -14.44 -2.20
#